data_AF-A0A914D389-F1
#
_entry.id   AF-A0A914D389-F1
#
_cell.length_a   1.000
_cell.length_b   1.000
_cell.length_c   1.000
_cell.angle_alpha   90.00
_cell.angle_beta   90.00
_cell.angle_gamma   90.00
#
_symmetry.space_group_name_H-M   'P 1'
#
loop_
_entity.id
_entity.type
_entity.pdbx_description
1 polymer ?
#
loop_
_entity_poly.entity_id
_entity_poly.type
_entity_poly.pdbx_seq_one_letter_code
_entity_poly.pdbx_strand_id
1 'polypeptide(L)'
;ACGHHYQAENIQNEVVNNMLYITQKHRKLYLYFMTVDKALLALRTKLKFMKKAYPYVKELEVIIGYGKSMNNAAKIKPAVENWLFQKNINFHALNPGSIAVIMKSVPDNL
;
A
#
# COMPACT_ATOMS: atom_id res chain seq x y z
N ALA A 1 -3.76 46.47 -10.24
CA ALA A 1 -4.21 45.18 -10.78
C ALA A 1 -3.64 44.05 -9.92
N CYS A 2 -4.35 43.62 -8.87
CA CYS A 2 -3.87 42.62 -7.90
C CYS A 2 -4.86 41.47 -7.72
N GLY A 3 -5.45 40.97 -8.81
CA GLY A 3 -6.47 39.92 -8.79
C GLY A 3 -6.02 38.53 -9.24
N HIS A 4 -4.85 38.41 -9.89
CA HIS A 4 -4.46 37.17 -10.58
C HIS A 4 -3.53 36.22 -9.80
N HIS A 5 -2.93 36.65 -8.69
CA HIS A 5 -2.03 35.77 -7.90
C HIS A 5 -2.80 34.83 -6.95
N TYR A 6 -3.90 35.29 -6.34
CA TYR A 6 -4.63 34.53 -5.31
C TYR A 6 -5.40 33.30 -5.82
N GLN A 7 -5.76 33.26 -7.12
CA GLN A 7 -6.48 32.12 -7.68
C GLN A 7 -5.56 30.92 -7.96
N ALA A 8 -4.29 31.15 -8.34
CA ALA A 8 -3.36 30.08 -8.67
C ALA A 8 -2.93 29.28 -7.42
N GLU A 9 -2.68 29.95 -6.30
CA GLU A 9 -2.25 29.32 -5.04
C GLU A 9 -3.37 28.48 -4.41
N ASN A 10 -4.63 28.92 -4.50
CA ASN A 10 -5.77 28.16 -3.99
C ASN A 10 -6.03 26.89 -4.82
N ILE A 11 -5.90 26.97 -6.14
CA ILE A 11 -6.04 25.80 -7.02
C ILE A 11 -4.90 24.79 -6.77
N GLN A 12 -3.66 25.26 -6.62
CA GLN A 12 -2.52 24.40 -6.31
C GLN A 12 -2.68 23.69 -4.96
N ASN A 13 -3.14 24.40 -3.92
CA ASN A 13 -3.37 23.80 -2.60
C ASN A 13 -4.50 22.76 -2.61
N GLU A 14 -5.60 23.01 -3.33
CA GLU A 14 -6.69 22.04 -3.45
C GLU A 14 -6.27 20.78 -4.21
N VAL A 15 -5.50 20.95 -5.30
CA VAL A 15 -4.94 19.81 -6.06
C VAL A 15 -3.96 19.00 -5.21
N VAL A 16 -3.08 19.65 -4.44
CA VAL A 16 -2.15 18.96 -3.54
C VAL A 16 -2.89 18.22 -2.44
N ASN A 17 -3.90 18.83 -1.82
CA ASN A 17 -4.71 18.20 -0.77
C ASN A 17 -5.52 17.00 -1.29
N ASN A 18 -6.12 17.12 -2.48
CA ASN A 18 -6.80 16.01 -3.14
C ASN A 18 -5.84 14.89 -3.53
N MET A 19 -4.66 15.23 -4.04
CA MET A 19 -3.61 14.25 -4.34
C MET A 19 -3.14 13.54 -3.06
N LEU A 20 -2.93 14.28 -1.97
CA LEU A 20 -2.54 13.73 -0.67
C LEU A 20 -3.61 12.78 -0.13
N TYR A 21 -4.89 13.17 -0.20
CA TYR A 21 -6.02 12.37 0.23
C TYR A 21 -6.16 11.05 -0.56
N ILE A 22 -6.08 11.14 -1.88
CA ILE A 22 -6.12 9.97 -2.77
C ILE A 22 -4.93 9.04 -2.47
N THR A 23 -3.73 9.60 -2.33
CA THR A 23 -2.52 8.82 -2.02
C THR A 23 -2.65 8.11 -0.68
N GLN A 24 -3.17 8.76 0.36
CA GLN A 24 -3.39 8.14 1.66
C GLN A 24 -4.43 7.01 1.59
N LYS A 25 -5.52 7.18 0.84
CA LYS A 25 -6.53 6.14 0.66
C LYS A 25 -5.97 4.90 -0.04
N HIS A 26 -5.06 5.07 -1.00
CA HIS A 26 -4.49 3.94 -1.75
C HIS A 26 -3.28 3.28 -1.07
N ARG A 27 -2.71 3.88 -0.03
CA ARG A 27 -1.56 3.36 0.73
C ARG A 27 -1.87 2.20 1.68
N LYS A 28 -3.13 1.79 1.75
CA LYS A 28 -3.55 0.65 2.56
C LYS A 28 -4.08 -0.46 1.67
N LEU A 29 -3.69 -1.69 1.98
CA LEU A 29 -4.22 -2.91 1.38
C LEU A 29 -4.75 -3.79 2.50
N TYR A 30 -6.03 -4.14 2.42
CA TYR A 30 -6.69 -4.98 3.39
C TYR A 30 -6.79 -6.41 2.83
N LEU A 31 -6.13 -7.35 3.51
CA LEU A 31 -6.08 -8.78 3.16
C LEU A 31 -6.82 -9.65 4.16
N TYR A 32 -7.26 -9.08 5.27
CA TYR A 32 -8.01 -9.79 6.30
C TYR A 32 -9.30 -10.40 5.70
N PHE A 33 -9.66 -11.61 6.13
CA PHE A 33 -10.76 -12.45 5.59
C PHE A 33 -10.57 -13.04 4.18
N MET A 34 -9.41 -12.88 3.54
CA MET A 34 -9.11 -13.56 2.27
C MET A 34 -8.52 -14.96 2.48
N THR A 35 -8.60 -15.82 1.45
CA THR A 35 -7.72 -17.00 1.38
C THR A 35 -6.30 -16.55 1.04
N VAL A 36 -5.30 -17.39 1.33
CA VAL A 36 -3.89 -17.08 1.04
C VAL A 36 -3.68 -16.72 -0.44
N ASP A 37 -4.23 -17.51 -1.36
CA ASP A 37 -4.06 -17.26 -2.80
C ASP A 37 -4.66 -15.93 -3.25
N LYS A 38 -5.87 -15.61 -2.76
CA LYS A 38 -6.53 -14.33 -3.05
C LYS A 38 -5.75 -13.16 -2.46
N ALA A 39 -5.21 -13.33 -1.25
CA ALA A 39 -4.40 -12.32 -0.59
C ALA A 39 -3.10 -12.02 -1.37
N LEU A 40 -2.39 -13.05 -1.82
CA LEU A 40 -1.17 -12.90 -2.63
C LEU A 40 -1.46 -12.28 -4.00
N LEU A 41 -2.57 -12.67 -4.64
CA LEU A 41 -3.01 -12.07 -5.90
C LEU A 41 -3.34 -10.58 -5.72
N ALA A 42 -4.06 -10.23 -4.66
CA ALA A 42 -4.41 -8.85 -4.33
C ALA A 42 -3.14 -8.02 -4.03
N LEU A 43 -2.20 -8.58 -3.25
CA LEU A 43 -0.90 -7.96 -2.97
C LEU A 43 -0.13 -7.67 -4.26
N ARG A 44 0.06 -8.66 -5.12
CA ARG A 44 0.78 -8.50 -6.39
C ARG A 44 0.13 -7.42 -7.27
N THR A 45 -1.19 -7.49 -7.41
CA THR A 45 -1.97 -6.52 -8.21
C THR A 45 -1.83 -5.11 -7.66
N LYS A 46 -1.92 -4.97 -6.33
CA LYS A 46 -1.78 -3.68 -5.66
C LYS A 46 -0.38 -3.11 -5.80
N LEU A 47 0.67 -3.91 -5.63
CA LEU A 47 2.06 -3.46 -5.78
C LEU A 47 2.32 -2.95 -7.21
N LYS A 48 1.85 -3.66 -8.24
CA LYS A 48 1.92 -3.21 -9.64
C LYS A 48 1.22 -1.86 -9.84
N PHE A 49 -0.02 -1.77 -9.36
CA PHE A 49 -0.80 -0.55 -9.47
C PHE A 49 -0.12 0.62 -8.76
N MET A 50 0.33 0.42 -7.52
CA MET A 50 1.00 1.47 -6.74
C MET A 50 2.30 1.92 -7.39
N LYS A 51 3.09 0.99 -7.92
CA LYS A 51 4.35 1.34 -8.61
C LYS A 51 4.11 2.18 -9.87
N LYS A 52 3.05 1.86 -10.63
CA LYS A 52 2.70 2.58 -11.86
C LYS A 52 2.02 3.92 -11.60
N ALA A 53 1.03 3.94 -10.71
CA ALA A 53 0.17 5.11 -10.49
C ALA A 53 0.74 6.09 -9.45
N TYR A 54 1.58 5.61 -8.53
CA TYR A 54 2.07 6.38 -7.39
C TYR A 54 3.57 6.14 -7.12
N PRO A 55 4.47 6.46 -8.07
CA PRO A 55 5.91 6.18 -7.94
C PRO A 55 6.59 6.90 -6.77
N TYR A 56 5.97 7.96 -6.25
CA TYR A 56 6.44 8.72 -5.08
C TYR A 56 6.04 8.10 -3.74
N VAL A 57 5.18 7.07 -3.73
CA VAL A 57 4.81 6.37 -2.50
C VAL A 57 5.97 5.49 -2.07
N LYS A 58 6.50 5.77 -0.88
CA LYS A 58 7.62 5.01 -0.30
C LYS A 58 7.19 3.67 0.29
N GLU A 59 5.98 3.61 0.84
CA GLU A 59 5.51 2.47 1.61
C GLU A 59 4.04 2.17 1.34
N LEU A 60 3.72 0.88 1.26
CA LEU A 60 2.35 0.36 1.23
C LEU A 60 2.10 -0.39 2.54
N GLU A 61 1.12 0.04 3.32
CA GLU A 61 0.66 -0.70 4.50
C GLU A 61 -0.25 -1.85 4.06
N VAL A 62 0.10 -3.07 4.50
CA VAL A 62 -0.64 -4.29 4.23
C VAL A 62 -1.23 -4.80 5.54
N ILE A 63 -2.55 -4.77 5.64
CA ILE A 63 -3.34 -5.07 6.83
C ILE A 63 -3.91 -6.49 6.68
N ILE A 64 -3.35 -7.40 7.47
CA ILE A 64 -3.58 -8.85 7.39
C ILE A 64 -4.58 -9.31 8.46
N GLY A 65 -4.67 -8.57 9.57
CA GLY A 65 -5.54 -8.86 10.71
C GLY A 65 -4.78 -9.47 11.89
N TYR A 66 -5.38 -9.39 13.08
CA TYR A 66 -4.81 -9.93 14.31
C TYR A 66 -5.06 -11.45 14.35
N GLY A 67 -3.99 -12.25 14.39
CA GLY A 67 -4.00 -13.71 14.23
C GLY A 67 -4.77 -14.56 15.24
N LYS A 68 -5.81 -14.04 15.91
CA LYS A 68 -6.74 -14.83 16.72
C LYS A 68 -7.84 -15.43 15.84
N SER A 69 -7.53 -16.58 15.24
CA SER A 69 -8.46 -17.66 14.89
C SER A 69 -9.87 -17.27 14.41
N MET A 70 -9.98 -16.43 13.37
CA MET A 70 -11.16 -16.43 12.50
C MET A 70 -10.69 -16.60 11.06
N ASN A 71 -11.05 -17.73 10.43
CA ASN A 71 -10.88 -18.01 8.99
C ASN A 71 -9.48 -17.75 8.40
N ASN A 72 -8.49 -18.60 8.71
CA ASN A 72 -7.18 -18.64 8.04
C ASN A 72 -6.31 -17.35 8.12
N ALA A 73 -6.75 -16.27 8.80
CA ALA A 73 -5.98 -15.03 8.93
C ALA A 73 -4.57 -15.25 9.53
N ALA A 74 -4.42 -16.21 10.44
CA ALA A 74 -3.12 -16.60 11.00
C ALA A 74 -2.12 -17.13 9.95
N LYS A 75 -2.59 -17.62 8.80
CA LYS A 75 -1.75 -18.15 7.71
C LYS A 75 -1.40 -17.10 6.67
N ILE A 76 -2.13 -15.99 6.60
CA ILE A 76 -1.92 -14.96 5.57
C ILE A 76 -0.60 -14.22 5.85
N LYS A 77 -0.32 -13.85 7.09
CA LYS A 77 0.90 -13.12 7.45
C LYS A 77 2.18 -13.88 7.06
N PRO A 78 2.39 -15.14 7.51
CA PRO A 78 3.57 -15.88 7.11
C PRO A 78 3.63 -16.13 5.60
N ALA A 79 2.49 -16.33 4.92
CA ALA A 79 2.47 -16.50 3.47
C ALA A 79 2.89 -15.22 2.71
N VAL A 80 2.41 -14.05 3.16
CA VAL A 80 2.76 -12.74 2.60
C VAL A 80 4.25 -12.44 2.84
N GLU A 81 4.74 -12.63 4.06
CA GLU A 81 6.14 -12.39 4.41
C GLU A 81 7.08 -13.30 3.62
N ASN A 82 6.77 -14.59 3.51
CA ASN A 82 7.53 -15.54 2.71
C ASN A 82 7.53 -15.16 1.21
N TRP A 83 6.38 -14.76 0.66
CA TRP A 83 6.31 -14.33 -0.74
C TRP A 83 7.13 -13.07 -1.00
N LEU A 84 7.08 -12.07 -0.11
CA LEU A 84 7.89 -10.85 -0.21
C LEU A 84 9.38 -11.17 -0.15
N PHE A 85 9.78 -12.04 0.77
CA PHE A 85 11.16 -12.52 0.89
C PHE A 85 11.64 -13.22 -0.39
N GLN A 86 10.85 -14.13 -0.95
CA GLN A 86 11.16 -14.82 -2.22
C GLN A 86 11.30 -13.87 -3.42
N LYS A 87 10.67 -12.68 -3.35
CA LYS A 87 10.75 -11.65 -4.40
C LYS A 87 11.82 -10.60 -4.13
N ASN A 88 12.64 -10.76 -3.07
CA ASN A 88 13.61 -9.76 -2.61
C ASN A 88 12.98 -8.38 -2.36
N ILE A 89 11.73 -8.36 -1.87
CA ILE A 89 11.01 -7.13 -1.54
C ILE A 89 11.18 -6.88 -0.05
N ASN A 90 11.71 -5.71 0.30
CA ASN A 90 11.90 -5.29 1.68
C ASN A 90 10.57 -4.92 2.33
N PHE A 91 10.39 -5.35 3.57
CA PHE A 91 9.24 -4.99 4.40
C PHE A 91 9.65 -4.95 5.87
N HIS A 92 8.85 -4.27 6.69
CA HIS A 92 8.99 -4.31 8.15
C HIS A 92 7.61 -4.42 8.81
N ALA A 93 7.57 -4.98 10.02
CA ALA A 93 6.34 -5.05 10.79
C ALA A 93 5.97 -3.67 11.36
N LEU A 94 4.72 -3.26 11.20
CA LEU A 94 4.18 -2.05 11.85
C LEU A 94 3.53 -2.40 13.18
N ASN A 95 2.72 -3.45 13.18
CA ASN A 95 2.05 -4.00 14.36
C ASN A 95 1.76 -5.50 14.12
N PRO A 96 1.19 -6.24 15.09
CA PRO A 96 0.93 -7.67 14.91
C PRO A 96 0.08 -8.01 13.69
N GLY A 97 -0.83 -7.12 13.29
CA GLY A 97 -1.79 -7.32 12.19
C GLY A 97 -1.46 -6.59 10.89
N SER A 98 -0.36 -5.82 10.80
CA SER A 98 0.05 -5.16 9.56
C SER A 98 1.56 -5.05 9.37
N ILE A 99 1.96 -4.96 8.11
CA ILE A 99 3.35 -4.77 7.66
C ILE A 99 3.41 -3.58 6.70
N ALA A 100 4.55 -2.91 6.62
CA ALA A 100 4.85 -1.92 5.59
C ALA A 100 5.78 -2.54 4.54
N VAL A 101 5.37 -2.48 3.28
CA VAL A 101 6.19 -2.90 2.14
C VAL A 101 6.92 -1.69 1.56
N ILE A 102 8.25 -1.78 1.43
CA ILE A 102 9.08 -0.70 0.90
C ILE A 102 9.01 -0.68 -0.62
N MET A 103 8.28 0.28 -1.19
CA MET A 103 7.97 0.35 -2.62
C MET A 103 9.21 0.44 -3.52
N LYS A 104 10.30 1.05 -3.03
CA LYS A 104 11.57 1.13 -3.76
C LYS A 104 12.18 -0.25 -4.08
N SER A 105 11.91 -1.25 -3.24
CA SER A 105 12.42 -2.61 -3.41
C SER A 105 11.54 -3.49 -4.31
N VAL A 106 10.35 -3.00 -4.70
CA VAL A 106 9.46 -3.74 -5.60
C VAL A 106 10.04 -3.71 -7.01
N PRO A 107 10.26 -4.84 -7.69
CA PRO A 107 10.79 -4.87 -9.06
C PRO A 107 9.77 -4.35 -10.09
N ASP A 108 10.24 -3.83 -11.23
CA ASP A 108 9.38 -3.33 -12.32
C ASP A 108 8.62 -4.44 -13.05
N ASN A 109 9.17 -5.65 -13.09
CA ASN A 109 8.63 -6.82 -13.80
C ASN A 109 7.87 -7.79 -12.88
N LEU A 110 7.21 -7.27 -11.83
CA LEU A 110 6.47 -8.09 -10.86
C LEU A 110 5.39 -8.98 -11.50
#